data_AF-A0A0F9L0D1-F1
#
_entry.id   AF-A0A0F9L0D1-F1
#
_cell.length_a   1.000
_cell.length_b   1.000
_cell.length_c   1.000
_cell.angle_alpha   90.00
_cell.angle_beta   90.00
_cell.angle_gamma   90.00
#
_symmetry.space_group_name_H-M   'P 1'
#
loop_
_entity.id
_entity.type
_entity.pdbx_description
1 polymer ?
#
loop_
_entity_poly.entity_id
_entity_poly.type
_entity_poly.pdbx_seq_one_letter_code
_entity_poly.pdbx_strand_id
1 'polypeptide(L)'
;MARQGYLCPKCGEQSMYLDTGKTDSTPFCVSSKCKPPGGVFACDDPRKVKKVSGGTILSDSGTKETFPSGYHRDSRKGKGRYDLIPPLPIHLLACVFEDGGEKHGDRNWEKGGEVGSFIDCAKRHIAKYEANMRVQPHMTQAIWNLITGLEMAIRVDDISKYERERLAKFEEVDK
;
A
#
# COMPACT_ATOMS: atom_id res chain seq x y z
N MET A 1 12.47 4.09 18.41
CA MET A 1 11.87 3.51 19.63
C MET A 1 11.15 2.21 19.24
N ALA A 2 11.62 1.06 19.71
CA ALA A 2 10.99 -0.22 19.42
C ALA A 2 9.66 -0.34 20.18
N ARG A 3 8.56 -0.54 19.46
CA ARG A 3 7.22 -0.74 20.04
C ARG A 3 7.13 -2.17 20.59
N GLN A 4 7.63 -2.41 21.80
CA GLN A 4 7.24 -3.62 22.53
C GLN A 4 5.86 -3.38 23.11
N GLY A 5 4.82 -3.89 22.44
CA GLY A 5 3.43 -3.65 22.79
C GLY A 5 3.01 -4.46 24.02
N TYR A 6 3.13 -3.84 25.20
CA TYR A 6 2.63 -4.39 26.46
C TYR A 6 1.14 -4.03 26.64
N LEU A 7 0.34 -4.95 27.18
CA LEU A 7 -1.08 -4.71 27.53
C LEU A 7 -1.18 -4.07 28.91
N CYS A 8 -1.88 -2.95 29.01
CA CYS A 8 -2.15 -2.32 30.30
C CYS A 8 -3.20 -3.14 31.07
N PRO A 9 -2.91 -3.63 32.30
CA PRO A 9 -3.90 -4.38 33.09
C PRO A 9 -5.08 -3.53 33.58
N LYS A 10 -4.99 -2.20 33.50
CA LYS A 10 -6.03 -1.26 33.94
C LYS A 10 -7.03 -0.89 32.84
N CYS A 11 -6.56 -0.56 31.63
CA CYS A 11 -7.45 -0.22 30.51
C CYS A 11 -7.58 -1.32 29.44
N GLY A 12 -6.75 -2.37 29.49
CA GLY A 12 -6.76 -3.45 28.51
C GLY A 12 -6.18 -3.08 27.14
N GLU A 13 -5.66 -1.86 26.95
CA GLU A 13 -5.09 -1.42 25.67
C GLU A 13 -3.61 -1.75 25.56
N GLN A 14 -3.14 -1.99 24.33
CA GLN A 14 -1.73 -2.21 24.00
C GLN A 14 -0.98 -0.87 23.88
N SER A 15 -1.07 -0.06 24.93
CA SER A 15 -0.62 1.34 24.99
C SER A 15 0.43 1.58 26.07
N MET A 16 1.14 0.53 26.47
CA MET A 16 2.24 0.62 27.43
C MET A 16 3.60 0.74 26.72
N TYR A 17 4.41 1.67 27.18
CA TYR A 17 5.73 2.00 26.64
C TYR A 17 6.79 1.87 27.73
N LEU A 18 7.99 1.42 27.38
CA LEU A 18 9.15 1.43 28.27
C LEU A 18 9.87 2.76 28.12
N ASP A 19 10.12 3.46 29.23
CA ASP A 19 11.04 4.60 29.24
C ASP A 19 12.47 4.08 29.22
N THR A 20 13.12 4.12 28.06
CA THR A 20 14.49 3.61 27.88
C THR A 20 15.57 4.56 28.41
N GLY A 21 15.19 5.71 28.98
CA GLY A 21 16.11 6.73 29.48
C GLY A 21 16.46 6.65 30.97
N LYS A 22 15.88 5.71 31.72
CA LYS A 22 16.10 5.55 33.17
C LYS A 22 16.47 4.11 33.54
N THR A 23 17.26 3.96 34.60
CA THR A 23 17.77 2.66 35.10
C THR A 23 16.66 1.71 35.57
N ASP A 24 15.48 2.24 35.85
CA ASP A 24 14.26 1.48 36.12
C ASP A 24 13.32 1.56 34.92
N SER A 25 13.35 0.53 34.08
CA SER A 25 12.51 0.35 32.88
C SER A 25 11.05 0.03 33.24
N THR A 26 10.43 0.90 34.02
CA THR A 26 9.01 0.78 34.38
C THR A 26 8.13 1.13 33.19
N PRO A 27 7.28 0.20 32.70
CA PRO A 27 6.40 0.49 31.60
C PRO A 27 5.26 1.42 32.06
N PHE A 28 4.96 2.46 31.27
CA PHE A 28 3.90 3.44 31.53
C PHE A 28 2.83 3.39 30.44
N CYS A 29 1.56 3.55 30.82
CA CYS A 29 0.43 3.58 29.88
C CYS A 29 0.16 5.02 29.42
N VAL A 30 0.07 5.25 28.11
CA VAL A 30 -0.24 6.58 27.53
C VAL A 30 -1.71 6.73 27.11
N SER A 31 -2.54 5.72 27.34
CA SER A 31 -3.97 5.77 27.01
C SER A 31 -4.67 6.91 27.74
N SER A 32 -5.51 7.65 27.02
CA SER A 32 -6.39 8.67 27.59
C SER A 32 -7.38 8.08 28.61
N LYS A 33 -7.72 6.79 28.49
CA LYS A 33 -8.59 6.07 29.45
C LYS A 33 -7.97 5.89 30.83
N CYS A 34 -6.64 5.99 30.94
CA CYS A 34 -5.91 5.81 32.19
C CYS A 34 -5.44 7.13 32.84
N LYS A 35 -5.67 8.30 32.22
CA LYS A 35 -5.30 9.60 32.80
C LYS A 35 -6.43 10.17 33.66
N PRO A 36 -6.22 10.43 34.96
CA PRO A 36 -7.05 11.36 35.72
C PRO A 36 -6.59 12.82 35.50
N PRO A 37 -7.40 13.82 35.89
CA PRO A 37 -7.02 15.22 35.79
C PRO A 37 -5.95 15.51 36.85
N GLY A 38 -4.67 15.58 36.46
CA GLY A 38 -3.61 16.04 37.37
C GLY A 38 -2.20 15.45 37.22
N GLY A 39 -1.95 14.44 36.38
CA GLY A 39 -0.58 13.97 36.14
C GLY A 39 -0.38 12.46 36.27
N VAL A 40 0.79 12.01 35.83
CA VAL A 40 1.16 10.65 35.42
C VAL A 40 0.98 9.63 36.55
N PHE A 41 0.09 8.64 36.37
CA PHE A 41 0.14 7.42 37.19
C PHE A 41 1.24 6.50 36.65
N ALA A 42 2.22 6.16 37.48
CA ALA A 42 3.01 4.96 37.28
C ALA A 42 2.07 3.75 37.40
N CYS A 43 2.12 2.85 36.42
CA CYS A 43 1.34 1.61 36.44
C CYS A 43 1.77 0.76 37.64
N ASP A 44 0.83 0.43 38.53
CA ASP A 44 1.09 -0.45 39.68
C ASP A 44 1.63 -1.82 39.22
N ASP A 45 2.81 -2.16 39.74
CA ASP A 45 3.59 -3.38 39.62
C ASP A 45 4.00 -3.85 38.19
N PRO A 46 5.24 -3.57 37.75
CA PRO A 46 5.78 -4.05 36.46
C PRO A 46 5.82 -5.57 36.30
N ARG A 47 5.63 -6.35 37.38
CA ARG A 47 5.67 -7.83 37.34
C ARG A 47 4.38 -8.47 36.81
N LYS A 48 3.28 -7.72 36.71
CA LYS A 48 1.97 -8.25 36.25
C LYS A 48 1.69 -8.02 34.76
N VAL A 49 2.62 -7.38 34.05
CA VAL A 49 2.44 -7.07 32.63
C VAL A 49 2.66 -8.35 31.81
N LYS A 50 1.56 -8.88 31.23
CA LYS A 50 1.67 -10.02 30.30
C LYS A 50 2.35 -9.54 29.03
N LYS A 51 3.50 -10.15 28.73
CA LYS A 51 4.18 -9.98 27.44
C LYS A 51 3.24 -10.52 26.37
N VAL A 52 2.69 -9.66 25.53
CA VAL A 52 2.01 -10.13 24.32
C VAL A 52 3.11 -10.68 23.43
N SER A 53 3.01 -11.94 23.03
CA SER A 53 3.83 -12.49 21.96
C SER A 53 3.43 -11.80 20.66
N GLY A 54 3.86 -10.54 20.50
CA GLY A 54 3.79 -9.82 19.25
C GLY A 54 4.79 -10.47 18.29
N GLY A 55 4.39 -11.59 17.70
CA GLY A 55 4.93 -11.98 16.42
C GLY A 55 4.70 -10.81 15.47
N THR A 56 5.71 -10.46 14.68
CA THR A 56 5.56 -9.56 13.53
C THR A 56 4.30 -9.98 12.78
N ILE A 57 3.38 -9.05 12.51
CA ILE A 57 2.21 -9.30 11.65
C ILE A 57 2.78 -9.54 10.25
N LEU A 58 3.21 -10.76 9.99
CA LEU A 58 3.69 -11.22 8.71
C LEU A 58 2.61 -12.15 8.19
N SER A 59 1.83 -11.68 7.23
CA SER A 59 0.86 -12.49 6.51
C SER A 59 1.61 -13.58 5.72
N ASP A 60 1.22 -14.84 5.92
CA ASP A 60 1.82 -16.01 5.29
C ASP A 60 0.71 -16.67 4.46
N SER A 61 0.90 -16.83 3.14
CA SER A 61 -0.11 -17.44 2.26
C SER A 61 -0.32 -18.94 2.54
N GLY A 62 0.43 -19.52 3.48
CA GLY A 62 0.35 -20.92 3.86
C GLY A 62 1.09 -21.86 2.90
N THR A 63 1.68 -21.32 1.83
CA THR A 63 2.48 -22.09 0.86
C THR A 63 3.85 -21.45 0.64
N LYS A 64 4.93 -22.22 0.85
CA LYS A 64 6.31 -21.72 0.77
C LYS A 64 7.05 -22.36 -0.41
N GLU A 65 7.79 -21.53 -1.13
CA GLU A 65 8.81 -21.95 -2.07
C GLU A 65 10.11 -22.18 -1.31
N THR A 66 10.64 -23.41 -1.35
CA THR A 66 11.94 -23.77 -0.76
C THR A 66 13.02 -23.73 -1.83
N PHE A 67 14.09 -23.00 -1.56
CA PHE A 67 15.26 -22.91 -2.43
C PHE A 67 16.33 -23.92 -1.99
N PRO A 68 17.21 -24.37 -2.89
CA PRO A 68 18.29 -25.30 -2.54
C PRO A 68 19.22 -24.82 -1.40
N SER A 69 19.30 -23.51 -1.19
CA SER A 69 20.06 -22.89 -0.09
C SER A 69 19.39 -23.00 1.28
N GLY A 70 18.18 -23.56 1.38
CA GLY A 70 17.36 -23.55 2.59
C GLY A 70 16.58 -22.24 2.81
N TYR A 71 16.69 -21.27 1.88
CA TYR A 71 15.86 -20.06 1.90
C TYR A 71 14.40 -20.42 1.59
N HIS A 72 13.47 -19.85 2.35
CA HIS A 72 12.04 -20.01 2.13
C HIS A 72 11.41 -18.66 1.77
N ARG A 73 10.61 -18.63 0.72
CA ARG A 73 9.78 -17.48 0.35
C ARG A 73 8.33 -17.88 0.33
N ASP A 74 7.46 -16.92 0.60
CA ASP A 74 6.04 -17.11 0.37
C ASP A 74 5.74 -17.28 -1.12
N SER A 75 4.72 -18.07 -1.44
CA SER A 75 4.32 -18.43 -2.80
C SER A 75 4.05 -17.20 -3.66
N ARG A 76 4.48 -17.27 -4.93
CA ARG A 76 4.25 -16.22 -5.94
C ARG A 76 2.86 -16.28 -6.56
N LYS A 77 2.11 -17.37 -6.35
CA LYS A 77 0.81 -17.58 -7.02
C LYS A 77 -0.19 -16.52 -6.55
N GLY A 78 -0.91 -15.92 -7.50
CA GLY A 78 -1.92 -14.91 -7.17
C GLY A 78 -1.40 -13.47 -7.11
N LYS A 79 -0.10 -13.25 -6.85
CA LYS A 79 0.46 -11.93 -6.54
C LYS A 79 0.88 -11.07 -7.76
N GLY A 80 0.85 -11.65 -8.95
CA GLY A 80 1.32 -10.99 -10.19
C GLY A 80 2.84 -11.10 -10.39
N ARG A 81 3.31 -10.81 -11.60
CA ARG A 81 4.73 -10.89 -11.99
C ARG A 81 5.28 -9.50 -12.32
N TYR A 82 5.45 -8.69 -11.27
CA TYR A 82 5.99 -7.33 -11.39
C TYR A 82 7.40 -7.31 -11.99
N ASP A 83 8.19 -8.36 -11.77
CA ASP A 83 9.53 -8.55 -12.33
C ASP A 83 9.55 -8.66 -13.86
N LEU A 84 8.42 -8.97 -14.49
CA LEU A 84 8.28 -9.07 -15.94
C LEU A 84 7.82 -7.76 -16.59
N ILE A 85 7.50 -6.73 -15.80
CA ILE A 85 7.08 -5.44 -16.36
C ILE A 85 8.32 -4.70 -16.88
N PRO A 86 8.39 -4.34 -18.19
CA PRO A 86 9.56 -3.68 -18.73
C PRO A 86 9.79 -2.31 -18.07
N PRO A 87 11.00 -2.01 -17.57
CA PRO A 87 11.25 -0.79 -16.79
C PRO A 87 11.25 0.49 -17.63
N LEU A 88 11.67 0.44 -18.89
CA LEU A 88 11.76 1.64 -19.74
C LEU A 88 10.38 2.25 -20.07
N PRO A 89 9.35 1.47 -20.46
CA PRO A 89 7.98 1.98 -20.57
C PRO A 89 7.42 2.58 -19.28
N ILE A 90 7.75 2.00 -18.11
CA ILE A 90 7.34 2.56 -16.81
C ILE A 90 7.98 3.95 -16.62
N HIS A 91 9.27 4.09 -16.92
CA HIS A 91 9.96 5.37 -16.83
C HIS A 91 9.33 6.43 -17.73
N LEU A 92 9.06 6.10 -19.01
CA LEU A 92 8.39 7.02 -19.93
C LEU A 92 6.98 7.40 -19.44
N LEU A 93 6.23 6.45 -18.89
CA LEU A 93 4.93 6.72 -18.29
C LEU A 93 5.06 7.69 -17.11
N ALA A 94 6.08 7.53 -16.26
CA ALA A 94 6.35 8.46 -15.16
C ALA A 94 6.61 9.89 -15.66
N CYS A 95 7.38 10.06 -16.75
CA CYS A 95 7.57 11.39 -17.37
C CYS A 95 6.25 11.99 -17.88
N VAL A 96 5.33 11.19 -18.43
CA VAL A 96 3.98 11.70 -18.80
C VAL A 96 3.17 12.14 -17.58
N PHE A 97 3.31 11.47 -16.44
CA PHE A 97 2.72 11.93 -15.18
C PHE A 97 3.35 13.24 -14.68
N GLU A 98 4.67 13.39 -14.82
CA GLU A 98 5.41 14.62 -14.49
C GLU A 98 4.92 15.81 -15.35
N ASP A 99 4.98 15.68 -16.68
CA ASP A 99 4.49 16.69 -17.63
C ASP A 99 3.01 17.07 -17.37
N GLY A 100 2.19 16.06 -17.06
CA GLY A 100 0.78 16.24 -16.72
C GLY A 100 0.58 16.98 -15.40
N GLY A 101 1.42 16.69 -14.40
CA GLY A 101 1.44 17.36 -13.09
C GLY A 101 1.84 18.82 -13.20
N GLU A 102 2.89 19.13 -13.98
CA GLU A 102 3.30 20.51 -14.25
C GLU A 102 2.18 21.32 -14.92
N LYS A 103 1.45 20.70 -15.85
CA LYS A 103 0.41 21.38 -16.63
C LYS A 103 -0.94 21.51 -15.91
N HIS A 104 -1.36 20.48 -15.18
CA HIS A 104 -2.71 20.37 -14.64
C HIS A 104 -2.77 20.30 -13.10
N GLY A 105 -1.62 20.35 -12.45
CA GLY A 105 -1.45 20.10 -11.02
C GLY A 105 -1.33 18.61 -10.69
N ASP A 106 -0.62 18.33 -9.60
CA ASP A 106 -0.44 16.97 -9.09
C ASP A 106 -1.78 16.26 -8.87
N ARG A 107 -1.79 14.95 -9.15
CA ARG A 107 -2.95 14.07 -8.93
C ARG A 107 -4.24 14.55 -9.61
N ASN A 108 -4.18 15.40 -10.64
CA ASN A 108 -5.38 15.88 -11.34
C ASN A 108 -6.26 14.74 -11.87
N TRP A 109 -5.65 13.63 -12.29
CA TRP A 109 -6.35 12.43 -12.76
C TRP A 109 -7.27 11.80 -11.69
N GLU A 110 -7.04 12.04 -10.40
CA GLU A 110 -7.84 11.48 -9.32
C GLU A 110 -9.18 12.15 -9.13
N LYS A 111 -9.36 13.37 -9.68
CA LYS A 111 -10.64 14.06 -9.73
C LYS A 111 -11.69 13.27 -10.53
N GLY A 112 -11.23 12.30 -11.31
CA GLY A 112 -12.08 11.38 -12.05
C GLY A 112 -12.58 11.96 -13.37
N GLY A 113 -13.27 11.11 -14.11
CA GLY A 113 -13.88 11.39 -15.39
C GLY A 113 -14.59 10.15 -15.90
N GLU A 114 -15.41 10.30 -16.93
CA GLU A 114 -16.07 9.17 -17.57
C GLU A 114 -15.04 8.25 -18.23
N VAL A 115 -15.11 6.93 -17.97
CA VAL A 115 -14.19 5.93 -18.55
C VAL A 115 -14.11 6.06 -20.08
N GLY A 116 -15.24 6.33 -20.73
CA GLY A 116 -15.31 6.56 -22.18
C GLY A 116 -14.42 7.70 -22.68
N SER A 117 -14.24 8.78 -21.90
CA SER A 117 -13.38 9.91 -22.26
C SER A 117 -11.90 9.51 -22.34
N PHE A 118 -11.45 8.65 -21.42
CA PHE A 118 -10.09 8.10 -21.44
C PHE A 118 -9.88 7.20 -22.66
N ILE A 119 -10.85 6.33 -22.96
CA ILE A 119 -10.79 5.43 -24.13
C ILE A 119 -10.74 6.20 -25.44
N ASP A 120 -11.58 7.21 -25.60
CA ASP A 120 -11.59 8.07 -26.80
C ASP A 120 -10.26 8.82 -26.97
N CYS A 121 -9.70 9.38 -25.89
CA CYS A 121 -8.40 10.03 -25.92
C CYS A 121 -7.26 9.05 -26.28
N ALA A 122 -7.25 7.85 -25.68
CA ALA A 122 -6.28 6.81 -26.00
C ALA A 122 -6.31 6.43 -27.49
N LYS A 123 -7.51 6.24 -28.07
CA LYS A 123 -7.68 5.93 -29.51
C LYS A 123 -7.09 7.01 -30.41
N ARG A 124 -7.28 8.29 -30.09
CA ARG A 124 -6.66 9.39 -30.86
C ARG A 124 -5.13 9.37 -30.79
N HIS A 125 -4.57 9.07 -29.63
CA HIS A 125 -3.12 8.95 -29.47
C HIS A 125 -2.56 7.73 -30.23
N ILE A 126 -3.26 6.60 -30.23
CA ILE A 126 -2.92 5.42 -31.05
C ILE A 126 -2.93 5.78 -32.53
N ALA A 127 -4.01 6.39 -33.03
CA ALA A 127 -4.12 6.77 -34.45
C ALA A 127 -2.98 7.72 -34.89
N LYS A 128 -2.58 8.67 -34.04
CA LYS A 128 -1.42 9.55 -34.31
C LYS A 128 -0.12 8.77 -34.37
N TYR A 129 0.07 7.79 -33.48
CA TYR A 129 1.24 6.92 -33.52
C TYR A 129 1.27 6.05 -34.78
N GLU A 130 0.14 5.47 -35.18
CA GLU A 130 0.01 4.68 -36.41
C GLU A 130 0.28 5.53 -37.66
N ALA A 131 -0.15 6.79 -37.67
CA ALA A 131 0.14 7.77 -38.72
C ALA A 131 1.61 8.28 -38.72
N ASN A 132 2.51 7.59 -38.02
CA ASN A 132 3.93 7.94 -37.87
C ASN A 132 4.21 9.35 -37.31
N MET A 133 3.25 9.95 -36.58
CA MET A 133 3.49 11.21 -35.89
C MET A 133 4.31 10.96 -34.62
N ARG A 134 5.41 11.70 -34.44
CA ARG A 134 6.36 11.48 -33.33
C ARG A 134 6.71 12.76 -32.55
N VAL A 135 6.00 13.86 -32.81
CA VAL A 135 6.22 15.15 -32.15
C VAL A 135 5.90 15.09 -30.65
N GLN A 136 4.93 14.26 -30.26
CA GLN A 136 4.60 13.98 -28.85
C GLN A 136 4.78 12.50 -28.57
N PRO A 137 4.93 12.10 -27.28
CA PRO A 137 5.01 10.69 -26.88
C PRO A 137 3.64 9.99 -27.00
N HIS A 138 3.11 9.88 -28.22
CA HIS A 138 1.75 9.43 -28.47
C HIS A 138 1.46 8.04 -27.90
N MET A 139 2.37 7.09 -28.06
CA MET A 139 2.20 5.74 -27.49
C MET A 139 2.12 5.79 -25.96
N THR A 140 3.02 6.52 -25.30
CA THR A 140 3.01 6.66 -23.84
C THR A 140 1.78 7.41 -23.33
N GLN A 141 1.33 8.44 -24.05
CA GLN A 141 0.09 9.15 -23.75
C GLN A 141 -1.15 8.26 -23.88
N ALA A 142 -1.17 7.35 -24.86
CA ALA A 142 -2.22 6.34 -24.95
C ALA A 142 -2.20 5.39 -23.75
N ILE A 143 -1.01 4.91 -23.35
CA ILE A 143 -0.84 4.05 -22.16
C ILE A 143 -1.32 4.77 -20.90
N TRP A 144 -0.99 6.06 -20.73
CA TRP A 144 -1.45 6.86 -19.60
C TRP A 144 -2.98 6.91 -19.52
N ASN A 145 -3.65 7.14 -20.64
CA ASN A 145 -5.11 7.14 -20.69
C ASN A 145 -5.71 5.75 -20.38
N LEU A 146 -5.09 4.67 -20.86
CA LEU A 146 -5.57 3.31 -20.59
C LEU A 146 -5.40 2.92 -19.11
N ILE A 147 -4.27 3.26 -18.48
CA ILE A 147 -4.02 2.95 -17.06
C ILE A 147 -4.92 3.79 -16.15
N THR A 148 -5.02 5.09 -16.39
CA THR A 148 -5.90 5.97 -15.59
C THR A 148 -7.37 5.68 -15.83
N GLY A 149 -7.76 5.34 -17.07
CA GLY A 149 -9.11 4.87 -17.40
C GLY A 149 -9.46 3.54 -16.72
N LEU A 150 -8.52 2.59 -16.65
CA LEU A 150 -8.70 1.34 -15.91
C LEU A 150 -8.88 1.60 -14.41
N GLU A 151 -8.09 2.51 -13.83
CA GLU A 151 -8.26 2.92 -12.43
C GLU A 151 -9.64 3.55 -12.19
N MET A 152 -10.16 4.36 -13.12
CA MET A 152 -11.55 4.85 -13.02
C MET A 152 -12.56 3.72 -13.10
N ALA A 153 -12.39 2.77 -14.03
CA ALA A 153 -13.25 1.60 -14.17
C ALA A 153 -13.27 0.75 -12.89
N ILE A 154 -12.10 0.53 -12.26
CA ILE A 154 -11.99 -0.16 -10.97
C ILE A 154 -12.80 0.58 -9.89
N ARG A 155 -12.68 1.91 -9.80
CA ARG A 155 -13.39 2.72 -8.80
C ARG A 155 -14.91 2.67 -8.95
N VAL A 156 -15.42 2.51 -10.17
CA VAL A 156 -16.87 2.41 -10.44
C VAL A 156 -17.36 0.97 -10.61
N ASP A 157 -16.52 -0.04 -10.31
CA ASP A 157 -16.79 -1.48 -10.51
C ASP A 157 -17.21 -1.86 -11.94
N ASP A 158 -16.75 -1.11 -12.94
CA ASP A 158 -16.93 -1.40 -14.37
C ASP A 158 -15.76 -2.25 -14.91
N ILE A 159 -15.50 -3.35 -14.21
CA ILE A 159 -14.42 -4.30 -14.54
C ILE A 159 -14.96 -5.72 -14.66
N SER A 160 -14.21 -6.56 -15.37
CA SER A 160 -14.59 -7.95 -15.59
C SER A 160 -14.61 -8.75 -14.28
N LYS A 161 -15.33 -9.87 -14.28
CA LYS A 161 -15.30 -10.84 -13.19
C LYS A 161 -13.87 -11.31 -12.88
N TYR A 162 -13.06 -11.53 -13.93
CA TYR A 162 -11.67 -11.96 -13.78
C TYR A 162 -10.83 -10.91 -13.03
N GLU A 163 -10.95 -9.64 -13.39
CA GLU A 163 -10.21 -8.55 -12.71
C GLU A 163 -10.61 -8.42 -11.25
N ARG A 164 -11.91 -8.52 -10.94
CA ARG A 164 -12.41 -8.54 -9.55
C ARG A 164 -11.78 -9.66 -8.73
N GLU A 165 -11.76 -10.88 -9.26
CA GLU A 165 -11.15 -12.03 -8.58
C GLU A 165 -9.63 -11.88 -8.40
N ARG A 166 -8.95 -11.19 -9.33
CA ARG A 166 -7.52 -10.91 -9.24
C ARG A 166 -7.20 -9.82 -8.21
N LEU A 167 -8.03 -8.78 -8.10
CA LEU A 167 -7.88 -7.71 -7.11
C LEU A 167 -8.21 -8.20 -5.69
N ALA A 168 -9.26 -9.00 -5.51
CA ALA A 168 -9.58 -9.59 -4.21
C ALA A 168 -8.41 -10.40 -3.64
N LYS A 169 -7.73 -11.19 -4.49
CA LYS A 169 -6.53 -11.95 -4.10
C LYS A 169 -5.32 -11.07 -3.79
N PHE A 170 -5.23 -9.88 -4.38
CA PHE A 170 -4.18 -8.92 -4.06
C PHE A 170 -4.39 -8.36 -2.65
N GLU A 171 -5.63 -8.03 -2.28
CA GLU A 171 -5.98 -7.51 -0.95
C GLU A 171 -5.90 -8.56 0.17
N GLU A 172 -6.15 -9.83 -0.14
CA GLU A 172 -6.07 -10.94 0.83
C GLU A 172 -4.63 -11.24 1.29
N VAL A 173 -3.60 -10.82 0.54
CA VAL A 173 -2.19 -11.08 0.91
C VAL A 173 -1.81 -10.39 2.22
N ASP A 174 -2.51 -9.33 2.61
CA ASP A 174 -2.18 -8.52 3.79
C ASP A 174 -3.21 -8.65 4.95
N LYS A 175 -4.23 -9.51 4.79
CA LYS A 175 -5.25 -9.80 5.82
C LYS A 175 -4.85 -11.01 6.67
#